data_AF-A0A5C8S2K9-F1
#
_entry.id   AF-A0A5C8S2K9-F1
#
_cell.length_a   1.000
_cell.length_b   1.000
_cell.length_c   1.000
_cell.angle_alpha   90.00
_cell.angle_beta   90.00
_cell.angle_gamma   90.00
#
_symmetry.space_group_name_H-M   'P 1'
#
loop_
_entity.id
_entity.type
_entity.pdbx_description
1 polymer ?
#
loop_
_entity_poly.entity_id
_entity_poly.type
_entity_poly.pdbx_seq_one_letter_code
_entity_poly.pdbx_strand_id
1 'polypeptide(L)'
;MKILTPTLVVTLTILMIGPSFARDHMPSSEKIDCAGMDSNVQSIERAPNCQRAFGIMIQCSNAGGGDVGPGDAVREKCEAVFLPKLNAAGRKAYQRELKRCVDKYANMQGSLYQSRTAFCQTDLAVRRAARYEKQR
;
A
#
# COMPACT_ATOMS: atom_id res chain seq x y z
N MET A 1 -71.03 5.28 -16.99
CA MET A 1 -70.24 6.52 -16.83
C MET A 1 -69.10 6.19 -15.88
N LYS A 2 -67.85 6.50 -16.27
CA LYS A 2 -66.62 5.84 -15.81
C LYS A 2 -66.28 6.10 -14.34
N ILE A 3 -65.99 5.03 -13.61
CA ILE A 3 -65.21 4.99 -12.36
C ILE A 3 -63.80 4.61 -12.78
N LEU A 4 -62.76 5.36 -12.44
CA LEU A 4 -61.42 4.80 -12.17
C LEU A 4 -60.53 5.83 -11.47
N THR A 5 -59.89 5.32 -10.44
CA THR A 5 -59.14 5.93 -9.33
C THR A 5 -57.78 6.49 -9.71
N PRO A 6 -57.20 7.40 -8.90
CA PRO A 6 -55.89 7.98 -9.16
C PRO A 6 -54.77 6.93 -8.99
N THR A 7 -53.92 6.81 -10.00
CA THR A 7 -52.70 6.01 -9.98
C THR A 7 -51.71 6.56 -8.95
N LEU A 8 -51.54 5.81 -7.87
CA LEU A 8 -50.48 6.01 -6.88
C LEU A 8 -49.14 5.64 -7.54
N VAL A 9 -48.31 6.64 -7.87
CA VAL A 9 -46.95 6.43 -8.35
C VAL A 9 -46.06 6.18 -7.13
N VAL A 10 -45.79 4.91 -6.83
CA VAL A 10 -44.79 4.52 -5.83
C VAL A 10 -43.40 4.58 -6.49
N THR A 11 -42.71 5.71 -6.34
CA THR A 11 -41.30 5.84 -6.71
C THR A 11 -40.45 5.11 -5.67
N LEU A 12 -40.02 3.89 -6.00
CA LEU A 12 -39.03 3.14 -5.23
C LEU A 12 -37.63 3.71 -5.50
N THR A 13 -37.22 4.74 -4.76
CA THR A 13 -35.83 5.22 -4.75
C THR A 13 -34.96 4.22 -3.99
N ILE A 14 -34.26 3.35 -4.73
CA ILE A 14 -33.23 2.47 -4.18
C ILE A 14 -32.04 3.35 -3.79
N LEU A 15 -31.91 3.59 -2.48
CA LEU A 15 -30.77 4.25 -1.87
C LEU A 15 -29.56 3.30 -1.97
N MET A 16 -28.67 3.54 -2.94
CA MET A 16 -27.38 2.86 -3.06
C MET A 16 -26.47 3.29 -1.91
N ILE A 17 -26.66 2.72 -0.71
CA ILE A 17 -25.67 2.77 0.36
C ILE A 17 -24.57 1.77 -0.03
N GLY A 18 -23.58 2.24 -0.79
CA GLY A 18 -22.33 1.50 -0.95
C GLY A 18 -21.60 1.44 0.39
N PRO A 19 -20.98 0.30 0.77
CA PRO A 19 -20.14 0.26 1.94
C PRO A 19 -18.94 1.18 1.72
N SER A 20 -18.90 2.29 2.46
CA SER A 20 -17.71 3.11 2.63
C SER A 20 -16.68 2.28 3.39
N PHE A 21 -15.83 1.55 2.67
CA PHE A 21 -14.61 1.02 3.27
C PHE A 21 -13.74 2.22 3.66
N ALA A 22 -13.71 2.53 4.95
CA ALA A 22 -12.71 3.40 5.52
C ALA A 22 -11.35 2.81 5.16
N ARG A 23 -10.64 3.45 4.22
CA ARG A 23 -9.19 3.32 4.17
C ARG A 23 -8.73 3.95 5.47
N ASP A 24 -7.99 3.22 6.30
CA ASP A 24 -7.29 3.81 7.44
C ASP A 24 -6.35 4.89 6.90
N HIS A 25 -6.87 6.10 6.78
CA HIS A 25 -6.11 7.28 6.47
C HIS A 25 -5.23 7.49 7.69
N MET A 26 -3.91 7.39 7.48
CA MET A 26 -2.95 7.75 8.49
C MET A 26 -3.33 9.13 9.06
N PRO A 27 -3.59 9.26 10.38
CA PRO A 27 -3.95 10.53 10.96
C PRO A 27 -2.83 11.52 10.68
N SER A 28 -3.17 12.61 10.00
CA SER A 28 -2.24 13.68 9.61
C SER A 28 -1.63 14.42 10.82
N SER A 29 -1.96 14.03 12.05
CA SER A 29 -1.52 14.63 13.31
C SER A 29 -0.37 13.87 13.99
N GLU A 30 -0.04 12.65 13.55
CA GLU A 30 1.13 11.95 14.10
C GLU A 30 2.40 12.55 13.48
N LYS A 31 3.12 13.34 14.27
CA LYS A 31 4.37 13.97 13.83
C LYS A 31 5.40 12.88 13.58
N ILE A 32 5.64 12.55 12.31
CA ILE A 32 6.76 11.70 11.92
C ILE A 32 8.03 12.53 11.94
N ASP A 33 9.03 12.05 12.68
CA ASP A 33 10.36 12.64 12.66
C ASP A 33 11.20 12.05 11.53
N CYS A 34 11.42 12.85 10.48
CA CYS A 34 12.23 12.48 9.33
C CYS A 34 13.72 12.88 9.47
N ALA A 35 14.21 13.07 10.70
CA ALA A 35 15.56 13.59 11.01
C ALA A 35 16.75 12.78 10.44
N GLY A 36 16.54 11.61 9.84
CA GLY A 36 17.59 10.84 9.16
C GLY A 36 17.11 9.48 8.67
N MET A 37 17.97 8.78 7.91
CA MET A 37 17.64 7.44 7.40
C MET A 37 17.40 6.43 8.54
N ASP A 38 18.26 6.43 9.56
CA ASP A 38 18.16 5.48 10.68
C ASP A 38 16.90 5.72 11.53
N SER A 39 16.50 6.99 11.71
CA SER A 39 15.26 7.32 12.41
C SER A 39 14.03 6.88 11.62
N ASN A 40 14.09 6.97 10.28
CA ASN A 40 13.02 6.51 9.40
C ASN A 40 12.88 4.99 9.47
N VAL A 41 13.97 4.24 9.37
CA VAL A 41 13.97 2.77 9.48
C VAL A 41 13.40 2.33 10.82
N GLN A 42 13.85 2.90 11.94
CA GLN A 42 13.32 2.58 13.27
C GLN A 42 11.82 2.90 13.40
N SER A 43 11.38 4.02 12.83
CA SER A 43 9.96 4.40 12.83
C SER A 43 9.12 3.42 12.00
N ILE A 44 9.64 3.00 10.86
CA ILE A 44 9.03 1.99 9.98
C ILE A 44 8.93 0.65 10.69
N GLU A 45 9.98 0.18 11.36
CA GLU A 45 9.99 -1.07 12.13
C GLU A 45 8.97 -1.05 13.28
N ARG A 46 8.84 0.08 13.97
CA ARG A 46 7.87 0.28 15.06
C ARG A 46 6.44 0.49 14.59
N ALA A 47 6.23 0.76 13.30
CA ALA A 47 4.90 1.00 12.76
C ALA A 47 3.96 -0.20 13.02
N PRO A 48 2.69 0.03 13.39
CA PRO A 48 1.81 -1.05 13.83
C PRO A 48 1.41 -2.01 12.70
N ASN A 49 1.50 -1.60 11.44
CA ASN A 49 1.17 -2.43 10.29
C ASN A 49 1.87 -1.96 9.01
N CYS A 50 1.73 -2.76 7.94
CA CYS A 50 2.31 -2.51 6.61
C CYS A 50 1.88 -1.15 6.02
N GLN A 51 0.60 -0.77 6.12
CA GLN A 51 0.13 0.50 5.58
C GLN A 51 0.73 1.71 6.30
N ARG A 52 0.81 1.65 7.64
CA ARG A 52 1.43 2.70 8.45
C ARG A 52 2.92 2.82 8.18
N ALA A 53 3.62 1.69 8.02
CA ALA A 53 5.02 1.65 7.61
C ALA A 53 5.25 2.34 6.27
N PHE A 54 4.42 2.04 5.27
CA PHE A 54 4.51 2.68 3.97
C PHE A 54 4.19 4.18 4.01
N GLY A 55 3.21 4.58 4.84
CA GLY A 55 2.91 5.99 5.08
C GLY A 55 4.10 6.78 5.61
N ILE A 56 4.91 6.19 6.51
CA ILE A 56 6.15 6.79 7.01
C ILE A 56 7.16 6.99 5.87
N MET A 57 7.39 5.96 5.06
CA MET A 57 8.31 6.04 3.91
C MET A 57 7.89 7.12 2.91
N ILE A 58 6.59 7.27 2.63
CA ILE A 58 6.08 8.32 1.73
C ILE A 58 6.37 9.71 2.31
N GLN A 59 6.11 9.92 3.61
CA GLN A 59 6.27 11.24 4.23
C GLN A 59 7.73 11.66 4.38
N CYS A 60 8.62 10.69 4.65
CA CYS A 60 10.04 10.97 4.81
C CYS A 60 10.87 10.75 3.53
N SER A 61 10.22 10.59 2.38
CA SER A 61 10.96 10.35 1.14
C SER A 61 11.88 11.50 0.79
N ASN A 62 13.11 11.18 0.40
CA ASN A 62 14.06 12.17 -0.10
C ASN A 62 14.24 12.15 -1.63
N ALA A 63 13.46 11.34 -2.34
CA ALA A 63 13.54 11.13 -3.79
C ALA A 63 14.95 10.74 -4.28
N GLY A 64 15.68 9.99 -3.45
CA GLY A 64 17.06 9.61 -3.68
C GLY A 64 17.45 8.28 -3.03
N GLY A 65 18.75 7.99 -3.01
CA GLY A 65 19.27 6.71 -2.52
C GLY A 65 18.95 6.44 -1.06
N GLY A 66 18.61 7.48 -0.29
CA GLY A 66 18.20 7.32 1.11
C GLY A 66 16.82 6.67 1.29
N ASP A 67 16.06 6.46 0.21
CA ASP A 67 14.80 5.70 0.25
C ASP A 67 15.01 4.18 0.22
N VAL A 68 16.23 3.68 -0.07
CA VAL A 68 16.50 2.23 -0.21
C VAL A 68 16.32 1.49 1.12
N GLY A 69 17.00 1.93 2.18
CA GLY A 69 16.90 1.32 3.52
C GLY A 69 15.47 1.35 4.08
N PRO A 70 14.80 2.53 4.13
CA PRO A 70 13.38 2.62 4.47
C PRO A 70 12.48 1.72 3.62
N GLY A 71 12.73 1.64 2.31
CA GLY A 71 11.96 0.79 1.39
C GLY A 71 12.08 -0.69 1.71
N ASP A 72 13.29 -1.17 2.05
CA ASP A 72 13.53 -2.54 2.48
C ASP A 72 12.81 -2.84 3.81
N ALA A 73 12.86 -1.93 4.78
CA ALA A 73 12.18 -2.09 6.07
C ALA A 73 10.64 -2.15 5.93
N VAL A 74 10.05 -1.32 5.06
CA VAL A 74 8.61 -1.42 4.76
C VAL A 74 8.31 -2.75 4.08
N ARG A 75 9.14 -3.15 3.11
CA ARG A 75 8.95 -4.40 2.37
C ARG A 75 8.95 -5.60 3.30
N GLU A 76 9.91 -5.71 4.23
CA GLU A 76 9.97 -6.79 5.21
C GLU A 76 8.71 -6.86 6.08
N LYS A 77 8.27 -5.71 6.62
CA LYS A 77 7.05 -5.65 7.43
C LYS A 77 5.80 -6.06 6.66
N CYS A 78 5.68 -5.65 5.40
CA CYS A 78 4.58 -6.05 4.53
C CYS A 78 4.66 -7.53 4.12
N GLU A 79 5.86 -8.04 3.85
CA GLU A 79 6.11 -9.43 3.49
C GLU A 79 5.73 -10.42 4.61
N ALA A 80 5.93 -10.05 5.88
CA ALA A 80 5.50 -10.85 7.03
C ALA A 80 4.00 -11.18 7.02
N VAL A 81 3.16 -10.35 6.39
CA VAL A 81 1.70 -10.54 6.30
C VAL A 81 1.31 -11.69 5.36
N PHE A 82 2.10 -11.93 4.31
CA PHE A 82 1.70 -12.83 3.22
C PHE A 82 2.72 -13.90 2.84
N LEU A 83 4.03 -13.69 3.02
CA LEU A 83 5.05 -14.68 2.65
C LEU A 83 4.87 -16.05 3.33
N PRO A 84 4.48 -16.14 4.62
CA PRO A 84 4.22 -17.43 5.27
C PRO A 84 3.04 -18.20 4.65
N LYS A 85 2.13 -17.49 3.97
CA LYS A 85 0.93 -18.06 3.33
C LYS A 85 1.18 -18.47 1.88
N LEU A 86 2.36 -18.20 1.33
CA LEU A 86 2.70 -18.55 -0.06
C LEU A 86 3.31 -19.95 -0.15
N ASN A 87 2.84 -20.74 -1.11
CA ASN A 87 3.56 -21.93 -1.57
C ASN A 87 4.80 -21.54 -2.41
N ALA A 88 5.62 -22.53 -2.79
CA ALA A 88 6.85 -22.30 -3.54
C ALA A 88 6.63 -21.55 -4.87
N ALA A 89 5.57 -21.90 -5.62
CA ALA A 89 5.22 -21.23 -6.86
C ALA A 89 4.87 -19.75 -6.64
N GLY A 90 4.12 -19.45 -5.57
CA GLY A 90 3.77 -18.10 -5.16
C GLY A 90 4.99 -17.27 -4.76
N ARG A 91 5.92 -17.84 -3.98
CA ARG A 91 7.19 -17.16 -3.62
C ARG A 91 8.02 -16.85 -4.86
N LYS A 92 8.15 -17.81 -5.78
CA LYS A 92 8.87 -17.61 -7.04
C LYS A 92 8.20 -16.55 -7.92
N ALA A 93 6.87 -16.49 -7.93
CA ALA A 93 6.13 -15.46 -8.66
C ALA A 93 6.41 -14.07 -8.09
N TYR A 94 6.33 -13.92 -6.77
CA TYR A 94 6.62 -12.66 -6.09
C TYR A 94 8.06 -12.19 -6.33
N GLN A 95 9.05 -13.09 -6.26
CA GLN A 95 10.45 -12.76 -6.59
C GLN A 95 10.62 -12.27 -8.03
N ARG A 96 9.89 -12.86 -9.00
CA ARG A 96 9.90 -12.36 -10.39
C ARG A 96 9.31 -10.97 -10.49
N GLU A 97 8.27 -10.66 -9.73
CA GLU A 97 7.67 -9.31 -9.70
C GLU A 97 8.64 -8.29 -9.08
N LEU A 98 9.34 -8.63 -7.99
CA LEU A 98 10.41 -7.80 -7.43
C LEU A 98 11.53 -7.55 -8.45
N LYS A 99 11.94 -8.59 -9.19
CA LYS A 99 12.96 -8.45 -10.24
C LYS A 99 12.50 -7.52 -11.37
N ARG A 100 11.22 -7.51 -11.74
CA ARG A 100 10.69 -6.55 -12.73
C ARG A 100 10.88 -5.10 -12.31
N CYS A 101 10.79 -4.80 -11.01
CA CYS A 101 11.10 -3.45 -10.51
C CYS A 101 12.56 -3.07 -10.71
N VAL A 102 13.49 -4.00 -10.48
CA VAL A 102 14.93 -3.79 -10.71
C VAL A 102 15.21 -3.61 -12.20
N ASP A 103 14.71 -4.53 -13.03
CA ASP A 103 14.94 -4.52 -14.49
C ASP A 103 14.39 -3.25 -15.14
N LYS A 104 13.29 -2.69 -14.60
CA LYS A 104 12.70 -1.44 -15.07
C LYS A 104 13.69 -0.27 -15.01
N TYR A 105 14.60 -0.24 -14.04
CA TYR A 105 15.52 0.89 -13.81
C TYR A 105 17.01 0.53 -13.97
N ALA A 106 17.33 -0.70 -14.41
CA ALA A 106 18.69 -1.25 -14.40
C ALA A 106 19.72 -0.44 -15.21
N ASN A 107 19.31 0.21 -16.30
CA ASN A 107 20.18 1.01 -17.17
C ASN A 107 20.13 2.50 -16.86
N MET A 108 19.50 2.90 -15.76
CA MET A 108 19.35 4.30 -15.37
C MET A 108 20.33 4.64 -14.26
N GLN A 109 20.96 5.81 -14.39
CA GLN A 109 22.00 6.26 -13.47
C GLN A 109 21.48 7.35 -12.53
N GLY A 110 22.02 7.37 -11.32
CA GLY A 110 21.69 8.37 -10.30
C GLY A 110 20.74 7.85 -9.23
N SER A 111 20.80 8.50 -8.08
CA SER A 111 20.12 8.09 -6.84
C SER A 111 18.59 8.16 -6.93
N LEU A 112 18.06 8.99 -7.84
CA LEU A 112 16.62 9.05 -8.13
C LEU A 112 16.07 7.69 -8.59
N TYR A 113 16.82 6.94 -9.42
CA TYR A 113 16.35 5.65 -9.93
C TYR A 113 16.50 4.52 -8.90
N GLN A 114 17.40 4.68 -7.93
CA GLN A 114 17.47 3.83 -6.75
C GLN A 114 16.20 4.00 -5.91
N SER A 115 15.80 5.26 -5.63
CA SER A 115 14.51 5.58 -4.98
C SER A 115 13.32 4.95 -5.71
N ARG A 116 13.23 5.16 -7.03
CA ARG A 116 12.14 4.59 -7.85
C ARG A 116 12.10 3.07 -7.82
N THR A 117 13.26 2.41 -7.73
CA THR A 117 13.34 0.96 -7.58
C THR A 117 12.81 0.52 -6.22
N ALA A 118 13.24 1.18 -5.15
CA ALA A 118 12.78 0.93 -3.78
C ALA A 118 11.26 1.09 -3.69
N PHE A 119 10.71 2.23 -4.10
CA PHE A 119 9.26 2.47 -4.11
C PHE A 119 8.48 1.45 -4.95
N CYS A 120 9.01 1.01 -6.10
CA CYS A 120 8.34 -0.02 -6.91
C CYS A 120 8.22 -1.35 -6.14
N GLN A 121 9.30 -1.78 -5.49
CA GLN A 121 9.32 -3.02 -4.72
C GLN A 121 8.44 -2.91 -3.46
N THR A 122 8.50 -1.78 -2.77
CA THR A 122 7.68 -1.53 -1.58
C THR A 122 6.19 -1.48 -1.92
N ASP A 123 5.79 -0.74 -2.95
CA ASP A 123 4.39 -0.66 -3.38
C ASP A 123 3.84 -2.03 -3.81
N LEU A 124 4.66 -2.88 -4.45
CA LEU A 124 4.29 -4.26 -4.73
C LEU A 124 3.99 -5.05 -3.44
N ALA A 125 4.87 -4.96 -2.44
CA ALA A 125 4.71 -5.64 -1.16
C ALA A 125 3.46 -5.14 -0.41
N VAL A 126 3.22 -3.83 -0.40
CA VAL A 126 2.05 -3.19 0.21
C VAL A 126 0.76 -3.67 -0.45
N ARG A 127 0.70 -3.66 -1.78
CA ARG A 127 -0.47 -4.16 -2.53
C ARG A 127 -0.71 -5.65 -2.29
N ARG A 128 0.36 -6.43 -2.14
CA ARG A 128 0.25 -7.86 -1.83
C ARG A 128 -0.28 -8.06 -0.41
N ALA A 129 0.32 -7.43 0.60
CA ALA A 129 -0.12 -7.49 2.00
C ALA A 129 -1.60 -7.13 2.16
N ALA A 130 -2.05 -6.03 1.55
CA ALA A 130 -3.44 -5.59 1.60
C ALA A 130 -4.44 -6.63 1.06
N ARG A 131 -4.04 -7.48 0.11
CA ARG A 131 -4.89 -8.59 -0.38
C ARG A 131 -5.03 -9.70 0.67
N TYR A 132 -3.98 -9.97 1.44
CA TYR A 132 -3.97 -11.02 2.47
C TYR A 132 -4.56 -10.56 3.80
N GLU A 133 -4.60 -9.25 4.06
CA GLU A 133 -5.33 -8.67 5.19
C GLU A 133 -6.84 -8.71 4.95
N LYS A 134 -7.30 -8.40 3.73
CA LYS A 134 -8.72 -8.48 3.35
C LYS A 134 -9.28 -9.91 3.32
N GLN A 135 -8.41 -10.91 3.26
CA GLN A 135 -8.80 -12.33 3.25
C GLN A 135 -8.86 -12.95 4.66
N ARG A 136 -8.49 -12.17 5.68
CA ARG A 136 -8.56 -12.57 7.09
C ARG A 136 -9.88 -12.13 7.69
#